data_AF-A0A5P8K5P2-F1
#
_entry.id   AF-A0A5P8K5P2-F1
#
_cell.length_a   1.000
_cell.length_b   1.000
_cell.length_c   1.000
_cell.angle_alpha   90.00
_cell.angle_beta   90.00
_cell.angle_gamma   90.00
#
_symmetry.space_group_name_H-M   'P 1'
#
loop_
_entity.id
_entity.type
_entity.pdbx_description
1 polymer ?
#
loop_
_entity_poly.entity_id
_entity_poly.type
_entity_poly.pdbx_seq_one_letter_code
_entity_poly.pdbx_strand_id
1 'polypeptide(L)'
;MPNSMDETLQAVRTAFARLARENTGLTDIDQQIMRAFERLMLGRPEITDGRTSAVNIAAEAGVSRASYYRSPVAAVIKGILSSPEARRPESDELRQEVARLKQSERELRREKGAEIRELRATVTAYANQIQILTLRNAELEADAHQLRAQLAEDQHGVVKQLRKSPTSAGSRSAQS
;
A
#
# COMPACT_ATOMS: atom_id res chain seq x y z
N MET A 1 25.61 4.80 -27.89
CA MET A 1 25.30 3.36 -27.95
C MET A 1 23.88 3.24 -28.49
N PRO A 2 23.66 2.71 -29.70
CA PRO A 2 22.30 2.42 -30.17
C PRO A 2 21.63 1.48 -29.17
N ASN A 3 20.34 1.71 -28.91
CA ASN A 3 19.62 0.96 -27.90
C ASN A 3 19.53 -0.49 -28.36
N SER A 4 19.91 -1.42 -27.48
CA SER A 4 19.90 -2.88 -27.69
C SER A 4 18.57 -3.43 -28.25
N MET A 5 17.49 -2.68 -28.00
CA MET A 5 16.12 -2.88 -28.47
C MET A 5 15.89 -2.45 -29.93
N ASP A 6 16.56 -1.39 -30.38
CA ASP A 6 16.43 -0.87 -31.75
C ASP A 6 17.10 -1.82 -32.75
N GLU A 7 18.23 -2.43 -32.37
CA GLU A 7 18.92 -3.43 -33.21
C GLU A 7 18.07 -4.69 -33.41
N THR A 8 17.43 -5.17 -32.34
CA THR A 8 16.53 -6.33 -32.40
C THR A 8 15.29 -6.02 -33.23
N LEU A 9 14.69 -4.83 -33.08
CA LEU A 9 13.57 -4.39 -33.92
C LEU A 9 13.95 -4.27 -35.39
N GLN A 10 15.15 -3.77 -35.68
CA GLN A 10 15.66 -3.66 -37.05
C GLN A 10 15.88 -5.04 -37.67
N ALA A 11 16.36 -6.01 -36.89
CA ALA A 11 16.49 -7.40 -37.31
C ALA A 11 15.12 -8.03 -37.62
N VAL A 12 14.12 -7.80 -36.76
CA VAL A 12 12.73 -8.26 -36.96
C VAL A 12 12.14 -7.69 -38.25
N ARG A 13 12.25 -6.37 -38.46
CA ARG A 13 11.75 -5.71 -39.67
C ARG A 13 12.45 -6.20 -40.93
N THR A 14 13.76 -6.46 -40.85
CA THR A 14 14.54 -7.00 -41.97
C THR A 14 14.08 -8.43 -42.30
N ALA A 15 13.83 -9.27 -41.30
CA ALA A 15 13.32 -10.62 -41.47
C ALA A 15 11.91 -10.63 -42.10
N PHE A 16 11.02 -9.73 -41.65
CA PHE A 16 9.69 -9.59 -42.24
C PHE A 16 9.73 -9.00 -43.65
N ALA A 17 10.58 -8.03 -43.94
CA ALA A 17 10.77 -7.49 -45.28
C ALA A 17 11.37 -8.52 -46.26
N ARG A 18 12.17 -9.46 -45.76
CA ARG A 18 12.63 -10.61 -46.54
C ARG A 18 11.48 -11.57 -46.83
N LEU A 19 10.70 -11.94 -45.81
CA LEU A 19 9.52 -12.80 -45.96
C LEU A 19 8.52 -12.22 -46.97
N ALA A 20 8.32 -10.90 -46.95
CA ALA A 20 7.44 -10.18 -47.87
C ALA A 20 7.90 -10.19 -49.32
N ARG A 21 9.22 -10.26 -49.55
CA ARG A 21 9.78 -10.41 -50.90
C ARG A 21 9.72 -11.84 -51.41
N GLU A 22 9.92 -12.81 -50.53
CA GLU A 22 9.91 -14.25 -50.86
C GLU A 22 8.48 -14.80 -51.04
N ASN A 23 7.48 -14.18 -50.40
CA ASN A 23 6.07 -14.58 -50.51
C ASN A 23 5.22 -13.41 -51.03
N THR A 24 4.95 -13.41 -52.34
CA THR A 24 4.09 -12.41 -53.01
C THR A 24 2.60 -12.50 -52.64
N GLY A 25 2.20 -13.42 -51.75
CA GLY A 25 0.82 -13.69 -51.35
C GLY A 25 0.52 -13.53 -49.86
N LEU A 26 1.25 -12.66 -49.14
CA LEU A 26 0.93 -12.37 -47.73
C LEU A 26 -0.45 -11.76 -47.59
N THR A 27 -1.23 -12.35 -46.69
CA THR A 27 -2.60 -11.96 -46.40
C THR A 27 -2.64 -10.80 -45.39
N ASP A 28 -3.79 -10.15 -45.25
CA ASP A 28 -4.01 -9.13 -44.21
C ASP A 28 -3.80 -9.69 -42.79
N ILE A 29 -4.12 -10.97 -42.59
CA ILE A 29 -3.85 -11.70 -41.33
C ILE A 29 -2.35 -11.70 -41.03
N ASP A 30 -1.52 -11.92 -42.03
CA ASP A 30 -0.06 -11.95 -41.85
C ASP A 30 0.48 -10.57 -41.46
N GLN A 31 -0.06 -9.51 -42.06
CA GLN A 31 0.31 -8.13 -41.72
C GLN A 31 -0.12 -7.76 -40.30
N GLN A 32 -1.31 -8.21 -39.87
CA GLN A 32 -1.79 -8.01 -38.50
C GLN A 32 -0.87 -8.71 -37.48
N ILE A 33 -0.45 -9.95 -37.78
CA ILE A 33 0.48 -10.70 -36.93
C ILE A 33 1.85 -9.99 -36.83
N MET A 34 2.40 -9.50 -37.95
CA MET A 34 3.66 -8.74 -37.94
C MET A 34 3.56 -7.48 -37.07
N ARG A 35 2.50 -6.68 -37.24
CA ARG A 35 2.29 -5.45 -36.45
C ARG A 35 2.12 -5.75 -34.96
N ALA A 36 1.33 -6.77 -34.62
CA ALA A 36 1.14 -7.20 -33.23
C ALA A 36 2.46 -7.65 -32.59
N PHE A 37 3.27 -8.42 -33.32
CA PHE A 37 4.58 -8.84 -32.85
C PHE A 37 5.54 -7.66 -32.65
N GLU A 38 5.58 -6.69 -33.57
CA GLU A 38 6.38 -5.46 -33.41
C GLU A 38 5.95 -4.64 -32.18
N ARG A 39 4.64 -4.48 -31.94
CA ARG A 39 4.13 -3.77 -30.75
C ARG A 39 4.55 -4.47 -29.45
N LEU A 40 4.46 -5.79 -29.41
CA LEU A 40 4.90 -6.58 -28.26
C LEU A 40 6.41 -6.45 -28.03
N MET A 41 7.22 -6.51 -29.10
CA MET A 41 8.67 -6.30 -29.01
C MET A 41 9.03 -4.88 -28.55
N LEU A 42 8.20 -3.89 -28.82
CA LEU A 42 8.36 -2.51 -28.33
C LEU A 42 7.84 -2.29 -26.89
N GLY A 43 7.32 -3.33 -26.23
CA GLY A 43 6.72 -3.21 -24.91
C GLY A 43 5.42 -2.39 -24.88
N ARG A 44 4.70 -2.34 -26.01
CA ARG A 44 3.43 -1.61 -26.15
C ARG A 44 2.25 -2.57 -26.40
N PRO A 45 1.96 -3.53 -25.49
CA PRO A 45 0.76 -4.35 -25.61
C PRO A 45 -0.49 -3.48 -25.45
N GLU A 46 -1.55 -3.80 -26.20
CA GLU A 46 -2.85 -3.12 -26.08
C GLU A 46 -3.84 -3.93 -25.25
N ILE A 47 -3.73 -5.27 -25.28
CA ILE A 47 -4.77 -6.17 -24.76
C ILE A 47 -4.20 -7.18 -23.75
N THR A 48 -2.90 -7.50 -23.85
CA THR A 48 -2.25 -8.61 -23.12
C THR A 48 -1.18 -8.16 -22.13
N ASP A 49 -0.57 -9.10 -21.41
CA ASP A 49 0.49 -8.87 -20.42
C ASP A 49 1.87 -8.54 -21.03
N GLY A 50 1.95 -8.32 -22.34
CA GLY A 50 3.18 -7.92 -23.04
C GLY A 50 4.16 -9.05 -23.35
N ARG A 51 3.85 -10.30 -22.96
CA ARG A 51 4.73 -11.43 -23.29
C ARG A 51 4.62 -11.81 -24.76
N THR A 52 5.75 -12.10 -25.41
CA THR A 52 5.84 -12.56 -26.80
C THR A 52 5.51 -14.05 -26.94
N SER A 53 4.32 -14.45 -26.49
CA SER A 53 3.80 -15.82 -26.67
C SER A 53 2.89 -15.90 -27.90
N ALA A 54 2.78 -17.09 -28.51
CA ALA A 54 1.86 -17.31 -29.63
C ALA A 54 0.40 -16.96 -29.29
N VAL A 55 -0.01 -17.16 -28.04
CA VAL A 55 -1.34 -16.82 -27.55
C VAL A 55 -1.54 -15.31 -27.54
N ASN A 56 -0.57 -14.57 -27.02
CA ASN A 56 -0.66 -13.12 -26.93
C ASN A 56 -0.53 -12.46 -28.30
N ILE A 57 0.36 -12.96 -29.16
CA ILE A 57 0.49 -12.45 -30.53
C ILE A 57 -0.83 -12.61 -31.30
N ALA A 58 -1.49 -13.77 -31.18
CA ALA A 58 -2.79 -13.97 -31.82
C ALA A 58 -3.87 -13.04 -31.27
N ALA A 59 -3.91 -12.86 -29.94
CA ALA A 59 -4.86 -11.95 -29.29
C ALA A 59 -4.63 -10.47 -29.70
N GLU A 60 -3.38 -10.01 -29.68
CA GLU A 60 -2.98 -8.65 -30.09
C GLU A 60 -3.18 -8.39 -31.59
N ALA A 61 -3.10 -9.43 -32.42
CA ALA A 61 -3.40 -9.34 -33.85
C ALA A 61 -4.90 -9.43 -34.16
N GLY A 62 -5.75 -9.77 -33.18
CA GLY A 62 -7.19 -9.97 -33.40
C GLY A 62 -7.51 -11.22 -34.21
N VAL A 63 -6.63 -12.22 -34.22
CA VAL A 63 -6.78 -13.44 -35.02
C VAL A 63 -6.90 -14.69 -34.16
N SER A 64 -7.53 -15.74 -34.69
CA SER A 64 -7.56 -17.03 -34.01
C SER A 64 -6.16 -17.65 -33.92
N ARG A 65 -5.90 -18.47 -32.89
CA ARG A 65 -4.64 -19.22 -32.78
C ARG A 65 -4.40 -20.12 -33.99
N ALA A 66 -5.45 -20.72 -34.55
CA ALA A 66 -5.36 -21.53 -35.75
C ALA A 66 -4.91 -20.72 -36.98
N SER A 67 -5.41 -19.49 -37.12
CA SER A 67 -4.98 -18.56 -38.18
C SER A 67 -3.52 -18.16 -38.01
N TYR A 68 -3.08 -17.91 -36.76
CA TYR A 68 -1.68 -17.63 -36.46
C TYR A 68 -0.76 -18.79 -36.88
N TYR A 69 -1.05 -20.04 -36.48
CA TYR A 69 -0.17 -21.17 -36.82
C TYR A 69 -0.14 -21.53 -38.32
N ARG A 70 -1.14 -21.12 -39.09
CA ARG A 70 -1.17 -21.30 -40.56
C ARG A 70 -0.40 -20.21 -41.30
N SER A 71 -0.10 -19.10 -40.63
CA SER A 71 0.63 -17.98 -41.22
C SER A 71 2.10 -18.34 -41.47
N PRO A 72 2.68 -18.00 -42.64
CA PRO A 72 4.13 -18.11 -42.86
C PRO A 72 4.94 -17.24 -41.89
N VAL A 73 4.34 -16.19 -41.31
CA VAL A 73 4.97 -15.31 -40.33
C VAL A 73 5.27 -16.04 -39.02
N ALA A 74 4.45 -17.02 -38.63
CA ALA A 74 4.64 -17.76 -37.38
C ALA A 74 5.97 -18.54 -37.34
N ALA A 75 6.42 -19.07 -38.49
CA ALA A 75 7.70 -19.75 -38.60
C ALA A 75 8.87 -18.78 -38.41
N VAL A 76 8.78 -17.57 -38.98
CA VAL A 76 9.78 -16.51 -38.81
C VAL A 76 9.84 -16.02 -37.37
N ILE A 77 8.69 -15.74 -36.75
CA ILE A 77 8.60 -15.34 -35.33
C ILE A 77 9.22 -16.42 -34.44
N LYS A 78 8.92 -17.70 -34.69
CA LYS A 78 9.51 -18.81 -33.93
C LYS A 78 11.03 -18.83 -34.08
N GLY A 79 11.55 -18.58 -35.29
CA GLY A 79 12.98 -18.45 -35.54
C GLY A 79 13.62 -17.33 -34.73
N ILE A 80 13.04 -16.12 -34.78
CA ILE A 80 13.51 -14.94 -34.04
C ILE A 80 13.52 -15.19 -32.52
N LEU A 81 12.44 -15.75 -31.98
CA LEU A 81 12.33 -16.02 -30.54
C LEU A 81 13.21 -17.18 -30.06
N SER A 82 13.62 -18.08 -30.97
CA SER A 82 14.52 -19.19 -30.67
C SER A 82 15.99 -18.84 -30.85
N SER A 83 16.32 -17.69 -31.46
CA SER A 83 17.70 -17.26 -31.66
C SER A 83 18.41 -17.05 -30.32
N PRO A 84 19.66 -17.55 -30.14
CA PRO A 84 20.42 -17.42 -28.90
C PRO A 84 20.61 -15.98 -28.42
N GLU A 85 20.59 -15.00 -29.32
CA GLU A 85 20.63 -13.56 -29.01
C GLU A 85 19.40 -13.06 -28.23
N ALA A 86 18.26 -13.76 -28.31
CA ALA A 86 17.07 -13.49 -27.48
C ALA A 86 17.16 -14.10 -26.08
N ARG A 87 18.06 -15.06 -25.86
CA ARG A 87 18.45 -15.56 -24.52
C ARG A 87 19.60 -14.69 -23.98
N ARG A 88 19.35 -13.39 -23.78
CA ARG A 88 20.37 -12.51 -23.19
C ARG A 88 20.61 -12.82 -21.69
N PRO A 89 21.86 -12.70 -21.21
CA PRO A 89 22.21 -12.76 -19.78
C PRO A 89 21.48 -11.70 -18.93
N GLU A 90 21.01 -10.61 -19.55
CA GLU A 90 20.11 -9.61 -18.94
C GLU A 90 18.86 -10.25 -18.31
N SER A 91 18.37 -11.39 -18.83
CA SER A 91 17.21 -12.08 -18.24
C SER A 91 17.52 -12.73 -16.88
N ASP A 92 18.75 -13.19 -16.67
CA ASP A 92 19.17 -13.75 -15.38
C ASP A 92 19.53 -12.65 -14.39
N GLU A 93 20.14 -11.56 -14.83
CA GLU A 93 20.35 -10.35 -14.01
C GLU A 93 19.02 -9.73 -13.55
N LEU A 94 18.04 -9.60 -14.46
CA LEU A 94 16.71 -9.13 -14.12
C LEU A 94 15.98 -10.08 -13.18
N ARG A 95 16.17 -11.41 -13.32
CA ARG A 95 15.63 -12.39 -12.36
C ARG A 95 16.28 -12.27 -10.99
N GLN A 96 17.58 -12.06 -10.94
CA GLN A 96 18.31 -11.81 -9.70
C GLN A 96 17.84 -10.52 -9.03
N GLU A 97 17.64 -9.45 -9.79
CA GLU A 97 17.14 -8.18 -9.24
C GLU A 97 15.68 -8.31 -8.76
N VAL A 98 14.82 -9.00 -9.50
CA VAL A 98 13.45 -9.31 -9.03
C VAL A 98 13.47 -10.14 -7.75
N ALA A 99 14.39 -11.11 -7.63
CA ALA A 99 14.54 -11.89 -6.40
C ALA A 99 15.02 -11.00 -5.23
N ARG A 100 15.99 -10.11 -5.49
CA ARG A 100 16.51 -9.15 -4.51
C ARG A 100 15.42 -8.19 -4.03
N LEU A 101 14.65 -7.63 -4.96
CA LEU A 101 13.55 -6.71 -4.66
C LEU A 101 12.45 -7.40 -3.86
N LYS A 102 12.08 -8.64 -4.20
CA LYS A 102 11.12 -9.43 -3.41
C LYS A 102 11.61 -9.72 -2.00
N GLN A 103 12.91 -9.96 -1.83
CA GLN A 103 13.50 -10.18 -0.52
C GLN A 103 13.45 -8.90 0.33
N SER A 104 13.87 -7.77 -0.24
CA SER A 104 13.80 -6.46 0.41
C SER A 104 12.38 -6.07 0.77
N GLU A 105 11.40 -6.33 -0.11
CA GLU A 105 9.98 -6.09 0.18
C GLU A 105 9.50 -6.91 1.39
N ARG A 106 9.90 -8.19 1.48
CA ARG A 106 9.54 -9.06 2.61
C ARG A 106 10.15 -8.57 3.92
N GLU A 107 11.39 -8.11 3.89
CA GLU A 107 12.08 -7.54 5.05
C GLU A 107 11.38 -6.26 5.51
N LEU A 108 11.11 -5.33 4.58
CA LEU A 108 10.41 -4.09 4.89
C LEU A 108 9.01 -4.34 5.45
N ARG A 109 8.26 -5.30 4.89
CA ARG A 109 6.95 -5.70 5.42
C ARG A 109 7.04 -6.27 6.84
N ARG A 110 8.10 -7.01 7.16
CA ARG A 110 8.32 -7.55 8.52
C ARG A 110 8.65 -6.45 9.51
N GLU A 111 9.55 -5.54 9.15
CA GLU A 111 9.92 -4.38 9.97
C GLU A 111 8.71 -3.49 10.24
N LYS A 112 7.99 -3.09 9.19
CA LYS A 112 6.76 -2.29 9.33
C LYS A 112 5.68 -3.03 10.10
N GLY A 113 5.56 -4.34 9.94
CA GLY A 113 4.67 -5.16 10.74
C GLY A 113 5.03 -5.16 12.23
N ALA A 114 6.32 -5.15 12.57
CA ALA A 114 6.78 -5.07 13.96
C ALA A 114 6.52 -3.67 14.55
N GLU A 115 6.86 -2.61 13.81
CA GLU A 115 6.62 -1.22 14.20
C GLU A 115 5.13 -0.95 14.45
N ILE A 116 4.23 -1.44 13.58
CA ILE A 116 2.77 -1.31 13.78
C ILE A 116 2.31 -2.03 15.05
N ARG A 117 2.86 -3.20 15.37
CA ARG A 117 2.50 -3.94 16.59
C ARG A 117 2.95 -3.18 17.84
N GLU A 118 4.16 -2.64 17.82
CA GLU A 118 4.69 -1.83 18.92
C GLU A 118 3.85 -0.57 19.14
N LEU A 119 3.55 0.18 18.07
CA LEU A 119 2.70 1.37 18.15
C LEU A 119 1.30 1.05 18.70
N ARG A 120 0.70 -0.08 18.29
CA ARG A 120 -0.59 -0.53 18.83
C ARG A 120 -0.51 -0.88 20.32
N ALA A 121 0.57 -1.50 20.76
CA ALA A 121 0.79 -1.80 22.17
C ALA A 121 0.92 -0.51 23.00
N THR A 122 1.68 0.46 22.50
CA THR A 122 1.84 1.78 23.13
C THR A 122 0.52 2.54 23.23
N VAL A 123 -0.27 2.57 22.15
CA VAL A 123 -1.61 3.19 22.17
C VAL A 123 -2.52 2.53 23.21
N THR A 124 -2.49 1.20 23.31
CA THR A 124 -3.27 0.46 24.31
C THR A 124 -2.82 0.81 25.73
N ALA A 125 -1.51 0.88 25.97
CA ALA A 125 -0.96 1.24 27.26
C ALA A 125 -1.36 2.67 27.67
N TYR A 126 -1.29 3.64 26.74
CA TYR A 126 -1.72 5.01 27.01
C TYR A 126 -3.23 5.12 27.23
N ALA A 127 -4.05 4.38 26.48
CA ALA A 127 -5.49 4.34 26.72
C ALA A 127 -5.81 3.85 28.14
N ASN A 128 -5.14 2.79 28.60
CA ASN A 128 -5.30 2.27 29.95
C ASN A 128 -4.85 3.30 31.01
N GLN A 129 -3.71 3.97 30.79
CA GLN A 129 -3.23 5.01 31.70
C GLN A 129 -4.21 6.19 31.80
N ILE A 130 -4.77 6.64 30.67
CA ILE A 130 -5.77 7.70 30.63
C ILE A 130 -7.02 7.28 31.42
N GLN A 131 -7.48 6.04 31.27
CA GLN A 131 -8.64 5.53 32.02
C GLN A 131 -8.40 5.54 33.53
N ILE A 132 -7.23 5.07 33.98
CA ILE A 132 -6.85 5.06 35.40
C ILE A 132 -6.79 6.49 35.95
N LEU A 133 -6.15 7.41 35.23
CA LEU A 133 -6.05 8.81 35.66
C LEU A 133 -7.42 9.50 35.69
N THR A 134 -8.30 9.17 34.75
CA THR A 134 -9.66 9.71 34.71
C THR A 134 -10.45 9.27 35.94
N LEU A 135 -10.39 7.98 36.31
CA LEU A 135 -11.03 7.48 37.51
C LEU A 135 -10.48 8.16 38.77
N ARG A 136 -9.14 8.27 38.86
CA ARG A 136 -8.50 8.88 40.03
C ARG A 136 -8.84 10.37 40.17
N ASN A 137 -8.94 11.09 39.06
CA ASN A 137 -9.37 12.49 39.09
C ASN A 137 -10.82 12.61 39.57
N ALA A 138 -11.72 11.74 39.12
CA ALA A 138 -13.11 11.75 39.59
C ALA A 138 -13.23 11.47 41.10
N GLU A 139 -12.43 10.53 41.63
CA GLU A 139 -12.34 10.27 43.07
C GLU A 139 -11.87 11.52 43.84
N LEU A 140 -10.77 12.13 43.39
CA LEU A 140 -10.20 13.32 44.02
C LEU A 140 -11.17 14.52 43.98
N GLU A 141 -11.92 14.68 42.90
CA GLU A 141 -12.95 15.72 42.78
C GLU A 141 -14.09 15.48 43.77
N ALA A 142 -14.56 14.24 43.91
CA ALA A 142 -15.59 13.88 44.89
C ALA A 142 -15.13 14.14 46.34
N ASP A 143 -13.91 13.72 46.68
CA ASP A 143 -13.32 13.97 48.00
C ASP A 143 -13.21 15.47 48.29
N ALA A 144 -12.74 16.26 47.31
CA ALA A 144 -12.64 17.71 47.44
C ALA A 144 -14.01 18.37 47.64
N HIS A 145 -15.05 17.89 46.94
CA HIS A 145 -16.41 18.37 47.13
C HIS A 145 -16.93 18.04 48.53
N GLN A 146 -16.70 16.83 49.03
CA GLN A 146 -17.13 16.41 50.36
C GLN A 146 -16.43 17.22 51.46
N LEU A 147 -15.12 17.41 51.37
CA LEU A 147 -14.36 18.23 52.32
C LEU A 147 -14.84 19.69 52.33
N ARG A 148 -15.11 20.28 51.16
CA ARG A 148 -15.67 21.63 51.06
C ARG A 148 -17.05 21.74 51.71
N ALA A 149 -17.90 20.73 51.55
CA ALA A 149 -19.22 20.68 52.19
C ALA A 149 -19.11 20.60 53.71
N GLN A 150 -18.23 19.72 54.24
CA GLN A 150 -17.99 19.58 55.68
C GLN A 150 -17.48 20.90 56.29
N LEU A 151 -16.51 21.56 55.66
CA LEU A 151 -16.01 22.86 56.12
C LEU A 151 -17.10 23.94 56.13
N ALA A 152 -18.00 23.95 55.14
CA ALA A 152 -19.11 24.89 55.10
C ALA A 152 -20.15 24.64 56.19
N GLU A 153 -20.43 23.38 56.52
CA GLU A 153 -21.31 22.99 57.64
C GLU A 153 -20.71 23.36 58.99
N ASP A 154 -19.43 23.06 59.22
CA ASP A 154 -18.73 23.42 60.45
C ASP A 154 -18.72 24.94 60.67
N GLN A 155 -18.45 25.71 59.61
CA GLN A 155 -18.53 27.17 59.65
C GLN A 155 -19.95 27.67 59.96
N HIS A 156 -20.99 27.09 59.36
CA HIS A 156 -22.38 27.44 59.67
C HIS A 156 -22.79 27.06 61.10
N GLY A 157 -22.29 25.93 61.61
CA GLY A 157 -22.50 25.47 62.98
C GLY A 157 -21.88 26.43 63.99
N VAL A 158 -20.62 26.82 63.78
CA VAL A 158 -19.91 27.79 64.63
C VAL A 158 -20.60 29.16 64.61
N VAL A 159 -21.00 29.65 63.43
CA VAL A 159 -21.72 30.95 63.31
C VAL A 159 -23.10 30.89 63.98
N LYS A 160 -23.83 29.78 63.88
CA LYS A 160 -25.11 29.60 64.61
C LYS A 160 -24.92 29.55 66.12
N GLN A 161 -23.86 28.91 66.63
CA GLN A 161 -23.56 28.92 68.07
C GLN A 161 -23.22 30.32 68.59
N LEU A 162 -22.39 31.06 67.85
CA LEU A 162 -22.04 32.45 68.19
C LEU A 162 -23.27 33.38 68.23
N ARG A 163 -24.25 33.18 67.33
CA ARG A 163 -25.52 33.92 67.34
C ARG A 163 -26.50 33.48 68.43
N LYS A 164 -26.42 32.24 68.91
CA LYS A 164 -27.34 31.70 69.93
C LYS A 164 -26.93 32.03 71.36
N SER A 165 -25.72 32.54 71.61
CA SER A 165 -25.32 33.09 72.90
C SER A 165 -26.15 34.34 73.21
N PRO A 166 -27.19 34.29 74.07
CA PRO A 166 -27.89 35.48 74.46
C PRO A 166 -26.99 36.20 75.46
N THR A 167 -26.87 37.50 75.25
CA THR A 167 -26.42 38.48 76.23
C THR A 167 -27.00 38.11 77.60
N SER A 168 -26.16 37.67 78.53
CA SER A 168 -26.50 37.67 79.96
C SER A 168 -26.56 39.13 80.40
N ALA A 169 -27.72 39.74 80.14
CA ALA A 169 -28.07 41.04 80.67
C ALA A 169 -27.97 40.99 82.19
N GLY A 170 -27.17 41.90 82.74
CA GLY A 170 -26.89 41.97 84.16
C GLY A 170 -28.15 42.19 84.99
N SER A 171 -28.31 41.37 86.03
CA SER A 171 -29.12 41.69 87.20
C SER A 171 -28.18 41.96 88.38
N ARG A 172 -27.64 43.19 88.45
CA ARG A 172 -27.24 43.78 89.73
C ARG A 172 -28.51 44.30 90.39
N SER A 173 -29.14 43.48 91.22
CA SER A 173 -30.11 43.95 92.21
C SER A 173 -29.35 44.29 93.49
N ALA A 174 -29.16 45.59 93.70
CA ALA A 174 -28.90 46.18 95.00
C ALA A 174 -30.22 46.22 95.82
N GLN A 175 -30.07 46.42 97.14
CA GLN A 175 -31.11 46.60 98.18
C GLN A 175 -31.62 45.27 98.78
N SER A 176 -31.71 45.10 100.10
CA SER A 176 -31.58 46.03 101.23
C SER A 176 -31.16 45.29 102.50
#